data_AF-A0A2V7W5Z3-F1
#
_entry.id   AF-A0A2V7W5Z3-F1
#
_cell.length_a   1.000
_cell.length_b   1.000
_cell.length_c   1.000
_cell.angle_alpha   90.00
_cell.angle_beta   90.00
_cell.angle_gamma   90.00
#
_symmetry.space_group_name_H-M   'P 1'
#
loop_
_entity.id
_entity.type
_entity.pdbx_description
1 polymer ?
#
loop_
_entity_poly.entity_id
_entity_poly.type
_entity_poly.pdbx_seq_one_letter_code
_entity_poly.pdbx_strand_id
1 'polypeptide(L)' 'MKNLTISLPDDVYRKARIKAAERDTSVSALVRDLLTEFADEESDFEQRKRLQDEVLASIRSFRAGDRLTREEAHDRAAVR' A
#
# COMPACT_ATOMS: atom_id res chain seq x y z
N MET A 1 -1.63 -20.49 -16.56
CA MET A 1 -0.96 -20.57 -15.24
C MET A 1 0.54 -20.74 -15.46
N LYS A 2 1.37 -20.01 -14.72
CA LYS A 2 2.84 -20.16 -14.77
C LYS A 2 3.27 -20.95 -13.55
N ASN A 3 4.18 -21.91 -13.72
CA ASN A 3 4.71 -22.72 -12.63
C ASN A 3 6.00 -22.07 -12.12
N LEU A 4 6.13 -21.93 -10.81
CA LEU A 4 7.33 -21.43 -10.14
C LEU A 4 7.91 -22.54 -9.27
N THR A 5 9.16 -22.93 -9.56
CA THR A 5 9.91 -23.89 -8.73
C THR A 5 10.83 -23.12 -7.80
N ILE A 6 10.70 -23.36 -6.50
CA ILE A 6 11.49 -22.69 -5.45
C ILE A 6 12.22 -23.76 -4.66
N SER A 7 13.53 -23.61 -4.51
CA SER A 7 14.32 -24.42 -3.58
C SER A 7 14.29 -23.76 -2.20
N LEU A 8 13.78 -24.48 -1.20
CA LEU A 8 13.71 -24.01 0.18
C LEU A 8 14.57 -24.90 1.08
N PRO A 9 15.26 -24.33 2.07
CA PRO A 9 15.84 -25.12 3.16
C PRO A 9 14.77 -25.95 3.87
N ASP A 10 15.13 -27.17 4.31
CA ASP A 10 14.20 -28.12 4.94
C ASP A 10 13.51 -27.55 6.19
N ASP A 11 14.22 -26.73 6.96
CA ASP A 11 13.69 -26.11 8.18
C ASP A 11 12.61 -25.07 7.87
N VAL A 12 12.80 -24.30 6.79
CA VAL A 12 11.82 -23.33 6.28
C VAL A 12 10.60 -24.05 5.72
N TYR A 13 10.80 -25.10 4.92
CA TYR A 13 9.70 -25.89 4.38
C TYR A 13 8.83 -26.50 5.49
N ARG A 14 9.46 -27.05 6.54
CA ARG A 14 8.75 -27.61 7.70
C ARG A 14 7.91 -26.56 8.42
N LYS A 15 8.46 -25.39 8.69
CA LYS A 15 7.73 -24.27 9.34
C LYS A 15 6.57 -23.79 8.47
N ALA A 16 6.80 -23.62 7.17
CA ALA A 16 5.78 -23.21 6.22
C ALA A 16 4.62 -24.22 6.17
N ARG A 17 4.92 -25.52 6.20
CA ARG A 17 3.91 -26.59 6.20
C ARG A 17 3.07 -26.61 7.48
N ILE A 18 3.69 -26.37 8.64
CA ILE A 18 2.95 -26.25 9.92
C ILE A 18 2.02 -25.03 9.86
N LYS A 19 2.53 -23.88 9.41
CA LYS A 19 1.72 -22.66 9.27
C LYS A 19 0.59 -22.78 8.25
N ALA A 20 0.81 -23.54 7.18
CA ALA A 20 -0.22 -23.84 6.20
C ALA A 20 -1.33 -24.70 6.81
N ALA A 21 -0.96 -25.74 7.56
CA ALA A 21 -1.92 -26.59 8.27
C ALA A 21 -2.71 -25.83 9.35
N GLU A 22 -2.06 -24.93 10.11
CA GLU A 22 -2.74 -24.06 11.09
C GLU A 22 -3.81 -23.14 10.46
N ARG A 23 -3.68 -22.83 9.17
CA ARG A 23 -4.58 -21.93 8.42
C ARG A 23 -5.48 -22.68 7.44
N ASP A 24 -5.58 -24.01 7.56
CA ASP A 24 -6.34 -24.89 6.65
C ASP A 24 -6.03 -24.63 5.16
N THR A 25 -4.77 -24.34 4.85
CA THR A 25 -4.33 -23.97 3.51
C THR A 25 -3.09 -24.76 3.09
N SER A 26 -2.65 -24.58 1.84
CA SER A 26 -1.45 -25.21 1.30
C SER A 26 -0.26 -24.25 1.28
N VAL A 27 0.95 -24.78 1.26
CA VAL A 27 2.18 -23.96 1.15
C VAL A 27 2.18 -23.17 -0.16
N SER A 28 1.68 -23.75 -1.26
CA SER A 28 1.53 -23.06 -2.54
C SER A 28 0.51 -21.92 -2.49
N ALA A 29 -0.59 -22.10 -1.74
CA ALA A 29 -1.55 -21.03 -1.50
C ALA A 29 -0.95 -19.89 -0.67
N LEU A 30 -0.20 -20.20 0.41
CA LEU A 30 0.53 -19.18 1.18
C LEU A 30 1.51 -18.39 0.32
N VAL A 31 2.28 -19.07 -0.53
CA VAL A 31 3.24 -18.41 -1.42
C VAL A 31 2.53 -17.53 -2.45
N ARG A 32 1.40 -18.00 -3.01
CA ARG A 32 0.59 -17.20 -3.91
C ARG A 32 0.10 -15.94 -3.21
N ASP A 33 -0.50 -16.08 -2.03
CA ASP A 33 -1.09 -14.95 -1.31
C ASP A 33 -0.02 -13.93 -0.90
N LEU A 34 1.16 -14.40 -0.48
CA LEU A 34 2.31 -13.54 -0.20
C LEU A 34 2.79 -12.77 -1.44
N LEU A 35 2.88 -13.44 -2.60
CA LEU A 35 3.29 -12.80 -3.85
C LEU A 35 2.25 -11.80 -4.36
N THR A 36 0.97 -12.07 -4.13
CA THR A 36 -0.12 -11.13 -4.42
C THR A 36 0.00 -9.89 -3.54
N GLU A 37 0.13 -10.06 -2.22
CA GLU A 37 0.30 -8.95 -1.27
C GLU A 37 1.55 -8.12 -1.60
N PHE A 38 2.67 -8.78 -1.92
CA PHE A 38 3.90 -8.11 -2.32
C PHE A 38 3.75 -7.29 -3.61
N ALA A 39 3.00 -7.79 -4.59
CA ALA A 39 2.72 -7.06 -5.83
C ALA A 39 1.71 -5.92 -5.62
N ASP A 40 0.76 -6.11 -4.70
CA ASP A 40 -0.26 -5.11 -4.38
C ASP A 40 0.35 -3.92 -3.61
N GLU A 41 1.37 -4.11 -2.76
CA GLU A 41 2.08 -3.00 -2.09
C GLU A 41 2.76 -2.05 -3.08
N GLU A 42 3.35 -2.57 -4.17
CA GLU A 42 3.90 -1.76 -5.26
C GLU A 42 2.78 -1.07 -6.07
N SER A 43 1.59 -1.67 -6.12
CA SER A 43 0.41 -1.12 -6.79
C SER A 43 -0.30 -0.01 -6.02
N ASP A 44 -0.35 -0.09 -4.68
CA ASP A 44 -1.03 0.86 -3.81
C ASP A 44 -0.32 2.21 -3.82
N PHE A 45 1.01 2.20 -3.80
CA PHE A 45 1.82 3.40 -3.93
C PHE A 45 1.63 4.05 -5.30
N GLU A 46 1.71 3.27 -6.38
CA GLU A 46 1.52 3.77 -7.75
C GLU A 46 0.07 4.23 -8.00
N GLN A 47 -0.92 3.58 -7.37
CA GLN A 47 -2.33 3.99 -7.40
C GLN A 47 -2.54 5.31 -6.66
N ARG A 48 -1.95 5.47 -5.47
CA ARG A 48 -2.00 6.72 -4.69
C ARG A 48 -1.31 7.86 -5.43
N LYS A 49 -0.17 7.59 -6.06
CA LYS A 49 0.57 8.54 -6.89
C LYS A 49 -0.28 8.98 -8.09
N ARG A 50 -0.91 8.03 -8.79
CA ARG A 50 -1.82 8.35 -9.90
C ARG A 50 -3.01 9.21 -9.45
N LEU A 51 -3.62 8.87 -8.31
CA LEU A 51 -4.73 9.65 -7.74
C LEU A 51 -4.26 11.06 -7.36
N GLN A 52 -3.08 11.19 -6.76
CA GLN A 52 -2.47 12.48 -6.45
C GLN A 52 -2.26 13.31 -7.74
N ASP A 53 -1.67 12.72 -8.76
CA ASP A 53 -1.40 13.39 -10.04
C ASP A 53 -2.71 13.85 -10.71
N GLU A 54 -3.76 13.02 -10.68
CA GLU A 54 -5.08 13.36 -11.20
C GLU A 54 -5.73 14.52 -10.42
N VAL A 55 -5.68 14.46 -9.09
CA VAL A 55 -6.19 15.54 -8.23
C VAL A 55 -5.43 16.84 -8.49
N LEU A 56 -4.09 16.81 -8.56
CA LEU A 56 -3.28 17.98 -8.86
C LEU A 56 -3.58 18.54 -10.26
N ALA A 57 -3.73 17.69 -11.27
CA ALA A 57 -4.10 18.09 -12.62
C ALA A 57 -5.51 18.69 -12.71
N SER A 58 -6.42 18.30 -11.81
CA SER A 58 -7.79 18.86 -11.74
C SER A 58 -7.83 20.30 -11.20
N ILE A 59 -6.78 20.74 -10.51
CA ILE A 59 -6.72 22.08 -9.91
C ILE A 59 -6.41 23.12 -11.01
N ARG A 60 -7.47 23.78 -11.49
CA ARG A 60 -7.36 24.85 -12.52
C ARG A 60 -6.83 26.16 -11.96
N SER A 61 -7.11 26.45 -10.69
CA SER A 61 -6.63 27.64 -9.99
C SER A 61 -6.62 27.37 -8.50
N PHE A 62 -5.49 27.67 -7.84
CA PHE A 62 -5.36 27.59 -6.40
C PHE A 62 -4.83 28.91 -5.87
N ARG A 63 -5.56 29.53 -4.94
CA ARG A 63 -5.10 30.69 -4.19
C ARG A 63 -5.23 30.39 -2.71
N ALA A 64 -4.08 30.31 -2.03
CA ALA A 64 -4.05 30.03 -0.60
C ALA A 64 -4.82 31.09 0.22
N GLY A 65 -4.90 32.33 -0.26
CA GLY A 65 -5.64 33.44 0.38
C GLY A 65 -7.17 33.31 0.30
N ASP A 66 -7.72 32.40 -0.51
CA ASP A 66 -9.17 32.13 -0.55
C ASP A 66 -9.58 31.17 0.59
N ARG A 67 -8.61 30.49 1.23
CA ARG A 67 -8.86 29.52 2.31
C ARG A 67 -8.86 30.17 3.69
N LEU A 68 -8.08 31.22 3.85
CA LEU A 68 -7.91 31.97 5.09
C LEU A 68 -7.73 33.43 4.73
N THR A 69 -8.55 34.29 5.32
CA THR A 69 -8.30 35.73 5.29
C THR A 69 -6.96 36.03 5.98
N ARG A 70 -6.37 37.17 5.64
CA ARG A 70 -5.12 37.63 6.27
C ARG A 70 -5.24 37.70 7.79
N GLU A 71 -6.42 38.08 8.29
CA GLU A 71 -6.70 38.19 9.72
C GLU A 71 -6.73 36.81 10.38
N GLU A 72 -7.44 35.84 9.80
CA GLU A 72 -7.48 34.45 10.28
C GLU A 72 -6.10 33.77 10.20
N ALA A 73 -5.30 34.07 9.19
CA ALA A 73 -3.92 33.55 9.06
C ALA A 73 -2.96 34.11 10.13
N HIS A 74 -3.24 35.31 10.66
CA HIS A 74 -2.46 35.93 11.72
C HIS A 74 -3.04 35.68 13.12
N ASP A 75 -4.23 35.09 13.21
CA ASP A 75 -4.84 34.73 14.48
C ASP A 75 -4.11 33.52 15.08
N ARG A 76 -3.23 33.81 16.05
CA ARG A 76 -2.40 32.82 16.76
C ARG A 76 -3.20 31.82 17.60
N ALA A 77 -4.53 31.92 17.63
CA ALA A 77 -5.41 30.92 18.23
C ALA A 77 -5.58 29.65 17.36
N ALA A 78 -5.32 29.71 16.05
CA ALA A 78 -5.54 28.57 15.14
C ALA A 78 -4.35 27.59 15.01
N VAL A 79 -3.23 27.84 15.70
CA VAL A 79 -2.01 26.99 15.66
C VAL A 79 -1.68 26.40 17.04
N ARG A 80 -2.70 26.17 17.87
CA ARG A 80 -2.56 25.43 19.14
C ARG A 80 -3.52 24.25 19.15
#